data_AF-A0A0M3TLR5-F1
#
_entry.id   AF-A0A0M3TLR5-F1
#
_cell.length_a   1.000
_cell.length_b   1.000
_cell.length_c   1.000
_cell.angle_alpha   90.00
_cell.angle_beta   90.00
_cell.angle_gamma   90.00
#
_symmetry.space_group_name_H-M   'P 1'
#
loop_
_entity.id
_entity.type
_entity.pdbx_description
1 polymer ?
#
loop_
_entity_poly.entity_id
_entity_poly.type
_entity_poly.pdbx_seq_one_letter_code
_entity_poly.pdbx_strand_id
1 'polypeptide(L)' 'MPKVIRTIDFVSEVKDLSRKGYTKADISKKLSGKYAEPGKTLSSKVIRKALTEGTFRGSKS' A
#
# COMPACT_ATOMS: atom_id res chain seq x y z
N MET A 1 -12.98 -10.01 -12.24
CA MET A 1 -12.68 -10.07 -10.79
C MET A 1 -11.93 -8.81 -10.42
N PRO A 2 -12.47 -7.91 -9.57
CA PRO A 2 -11.67 -6.78 -9.11
C PRO A 2 -10.52 -7.37 -8.30
N LYS A 3 -9.28 -7.08 -8.71
CA LYS A 3 -8.08 -7.47 -7.96
C LYS A 3 -8.15 -6.75 -6.62
N VAL A 4 -8.76 -7.41 -5.65
CA VAL A 4 -8.75 -7.02 -4.24
C VAL A 4 -7.28 -6.80 -3.91
N ILE A 5 -6.89 -5.53 -3.73
CA ILE A 5 -5.61 -5.15 -3.17
C ILE A 5 -5.57 -5.88 -1.84
N ARG A 6 -4.82 -6.99 -1.79
CA ARG A 6 -4.67 -7.80 -0.59
C ARG A 6 -4.03 -6.90 0.46
N THR A 7 -4.88 -6.44 1.36
CA THR A 7 -4.63 -5.37 2.32
C THR A 7 -3.58 -5.74 3.37
N ILE A 8 -3.14 -7.00 3.43
CA ILE A 8 -2.07 -7.47 4.31
C ILE A 8 -0.70 -7.39 3.62
N ASP A 9 -0.56 -8.00 2.44
CA ASP A 9 0.69 -8.02 1.68
C ASP A 9 1.13 -6.60 1.32
N PHE A 10 0.18 -5.77 0.89
CA PHE A 10 0.41 -4.37 0.59
C PHE A 10 0.93 -3.60 1.82
N VAL A 11 0.28 -3.77 2.97
CA VAL A 11 0.69 -3.07 4.21
C VAL A 11 2.05 -3.56 4.69
N SER A 12 2.32 -4.86 4.58
CA SER A 12 3.62 -5.44 4.95
C SER A 12 4.74 -4.87 4.07
N GLU A 13 4.56 -4.87 2.75
CA GLU A 13 5.55 -4.30 1.82
C GLU A 13 5.76 -2.80 2.06
N VAL A 14 4.69 -2.03 2.31
CA VAL A 14 4.80 -0.60 2.66
C VAL A 14 5.63 -0.39 3.93
N LYS A 15 5.36 -1.18 4.99
CA LYS A 15 6.10 -1.08 6.26
C LYS A 15 7.57 -1.48 6.10
N ASP A 16 7.86 -2.53 5.35
CA ASP A 16 9.23 -2.98 5.13
C ASP A 16 10.04 -1.98 4.31
N LEU A 17 9.46 -1.39 3.26
CA LEU A 17 10.11 -0.33 2.51
C LEU A 17 10.32 0.93 3.37
N SER A 18 9.34 1.29 4.21
CA SER A 18 9.50 2.41 5.13
C SER A 18 10.62 2.18 6.16
N ARG A 19 10.76 0.95 6.71
CA ARG A 19 11.86 0.58 7.63
C ARG A 19 13.22 0.62 6.94
N LYS A 20 13.27 0.32 5.65
CA LYS A 20 14.48 0.41 4.81
C LYS A 20 14.83 1.86 4.43
N GLY A 21 14.08 2.86 4.88
CA GLY A 21 14.35 4.27 4.63
C GLY A 21 13.78 4.82 3.33
N TYR A 22 12.93 4.08 2.61
CA TYR A 22 12.30 4.60 1.40
C TYR A 22 11.28 5.69 1.71
N THR A 23 11.21 6.72 0.86
CA THR A 23 10.20 7.77 1.00
C THR A 23 8.83 7.28 0.53
N LYS A 24 7.76 7.95 0.96
CA LYS A 24 6.39 7.63 0.55
C LYS A 24 6.20 7.70 -0.98
N ALA A 25 6.94 8.59 -1.65
CA ALA A 25 6.91 8.73 -3.10
C ALA A 25 7.56 7.53 -3.80
N ASP A 26 8.69 7.05 -3.27
CA ASP A 26 9.38 5.88 -3.80
C ASP A 26 8.55 4.61 -3.60
N ILE A 27 7.95 4.46 -2.41
CA ILE A 27 7.05 3.35 -2.09
C ILE A 27 5.84 3.36 -3.03
N SER A 28 5.23 4.51 -3.26
CA SER A 28 4.12 4.67 -4.21
C SER A 28 4.53 4.20 -5.61
N LYS A 29 5.65 4.67 -6.17
CA LYS A 29 6.12 4.25 -7.50
C LYS A 29 6.37 2.75 -7.57
N LYS A 30 7.06 2.19 -6.57
CA LYS A 30 7.48 0.78 -6.53
C LYS A 30 6.29 -0.18 -6.41
N LEU A 31 5.30 0.18 -5.58
CA LEU A 31 4.12 -0.64 -5.34
C LEU A 31 3.01 -0.42 -6.36
N SER A 32 2.98 0.72 -7.07
CA SER A 32 2.00 0.96 -8.14
C SER A 32 2.08 -0.10 -9.23
N GLY A 33 3.28 -0.53 -9.62
CA GLY A 33 3.44 -1.58 -10.63
C GLY A 33 2.86 -2.94 -10.22
N LYS A 34 2.67 -3.21 -8.93
CA LYS A 34 2.13 -4.47 -8.39
C LYS A 34 0.66 -4.37 -7.98
N TYR A 35 0.28 -3.25 -7.39
CA TYR A 35 -0.99 -3.09 -6.67
C TYR A 35 -1.92 -2.04 -7.29
N ALA A 36 -1.45 -1.20 -8.21
CA ALA A 36 -2.31 -0.29 -8.94
C ALA A 36 -2.78 -0.90 -10.26
N GLU A 37 -3.89 -0.38 -10.79
CA GLU A 37 -4.33 -0.72 -12.14
C GLU A 37 -3.34 -0.19 -13.18
N PRO A 38 -3.22 -0.83 -14.36
CA PRO A 38 -2.39 -0.32 -15.45
C PRO A 38 -2.75 1.14 -15.77
N GLY A 39 -1.76 2.03 -15.74
CA GLY A 39 -1.94 3.47 -15.95
C GLY A 39 -2.35 4.26 -14.70
N LYS A 40 -2.52 3.62 -13.54
CA LYS A 40 -2.78 4.30 -12.26
C LYS A 40 -1.59 4.19 -11.32
N THR A 41 -1.42 5.21 -10.48
CA THR A 41 -0.44 5.23 -9.40
C THR A 41 -1.14 5.23 -8.05
N LEU A 42 -0.54 4.56 -7.08
CA LEU A 42 -0.99 4.59 -5.70
C LEU A 42 -0.80 5.99 -5.15
N SER A 43 -1.88 6.59 -4.65
CA SER A 43 -1.76 7.90 -4.03
C SER A 43 -0.93 7.81 -2.74
N SER A 44 -0.25 8.90 -2.42
CA SER A 44 0.46 9.07 -1.15
C SER A 44 -0.46 8.89 0.06
N LYS A 45 -1.77 9.16 -0.09
CA LYS A 45 -2.80 8.92 0.92
C LYS A 45 -2.95 7.43 1.24
N VAL A 46 -2.91 6.56 0.24
CA VAL A 46 -2.98 5.10 0.42
C VAL A 46 -1.74 4.58 1.15
N ILE A 47 -0.55 5.05 0.80
CA ILE A 47 0.69 4.72 1.52
C ILE A 47 0.62 5.19 2.97
N ARG A 48 0.14 6.42 3.20
CA ARG A 48 -0.03 6.97 4.56
C ARG A 48 -0.96 6.10 5.38
N LYS A 49 -2.13 5.71 4.83
CA LYS A 49 -3.07 4.81 5.52
C LYS A 49 -2.45 3.46 5.87
N ALA A 50 -1.71 2.84 4.95
CA ALA A 50 -1.03 1.57 5.22
C ALA A 50 0.01 1.67 6.35
N LEU A 51 0.69 2.82 6.47
CA LEU A 51 1.63 3.08 7.57
C LEU A 51 0.92 3.34 8.91
N THR A 52 -0.20 4.08 8.90
CA THR A 52 -0.88 4.53 10.13
C THR A 52 -1.90 3.53 10.67
N GLU A 53 -2.74 2.96 9.81
CA GLU A 53 -3.86 2.10 10.22
C GLU A 53 -3.44 0.63 10.36
N GLY A 54 -2.28 0.24 9.81
CA GLY A 54 -1.86 -1.16 9.78
C GLY A 54 -2.71 -1.98 8.81
N THR A 55 -2.79 -3.31 9.01
CA THR A 55 -3.67 -4.15 8.18
C THR A 55 -5.08 -3.59 8.29
N PHE A 56 -5.75 -3.36 7.15
CA PHE A 56 -7.17 -3.00 7.15
C PHE A 56 -7.93 -4.15 7.81
N ARG A 57 -8.09 -4.07 9.14
CA ARG A 57 -8.97 -4.93 9.90
C ARG A 57 -10.34 -4.57 9.36
N GLY A 58 -10.95 -5.48 8.60
CA GLY A 58 -12.38 -5.42 8.38
C GLY A 58 -13.01 -5.27 9.76
N SER A 59 -13.63 -4.13 10.02
CA SER A 59 -14.44 -3.96 11.20
C SER A 59 -15.51 -5.05 11.11
N LYS A 60 -15.46 -6.06 11.98
CA LYS A 60 -16.67 -6.78 12.32
C LYS A 60 -17.59 -5.73 12.94
N SER A 61 -18.62 -5.34 12.20
CA SER A 61 -19.85 -4.79 12.73
C SER A 61 -21.00 -5.32 11.90
#